data_AF-A0A964QZI1-F1
#
_entry.id   AF-A0A964QZI1-F1
#
_cell.length_a   1.000
_cell.length_b   1.000
_cell.length_c   1.000
_cell.angle_alpha   90.00
_cell.angle_beta   90.00
_cell.angle_gamma   90.00
#
_symmetry.space_group_name_H-M   'P 1'
#
loop_
_entity.id
_entity.type
_entity.pdbx_description
1 polymer ?
#
loop_
_entity_poly.entity_id
_entity_poly.type
_entity_poly.pdbx_seq_one_letter_code
_entity_poly.pdbx_strand_id
1 'polypeptide(L)'
;MQHHRLRVGAIFALLVAGAFAVEVQADTLTLHTRSRMPAAGNTNDLRAVEGTAKWDASHSALVICDMWDKHWCPDATERVGEMAPRMNEVVKAARAKGIFIIHCPSDTLKFYADHPGRKLAQAAPKVQTKVPLKGWCSLIAGKEPPLPIDDADQGCDGCPDCKPRGAWSRQHPAIEIVDGDAITDSAEAYFLMRQRGITNVLVMGVHANMCVLGRPFSIRQMVAQGQNVLLMRDLTDAMYAHRSRPWVSHFRGTELVVEHIEKYWCPSVTSTDFLGGEPFRFKGDVKKRIAFIIGENEYHTWETLPEFAKKELAWRGYLLSFVTASQKIDDYDFKNWEAIPNADLLVISARRRATPTPMMDAIRAHVAAGRPIVGIRTASHAFDPKEKDLPADRTWREFDKEILGVSYQNHYGGGAATSVRQIAGAPTNSILNNVQPEFHSKSSLYRSRNPVNTVTPLLNGRTADGESEVEPVAWINTRDNRRVFYTSLGSPEDFAEPNFRQLLLNGMLWALDDVVPPPVASREITPPPVAR
;
A
#
# COMPACT_ATOMS: atom_id res chain seq x y z
N MET A 1 -43.08 -95.04 -27.78
CA MET A 1 -42.32 -93.79 -27.97
C MET A 1 -42.95 -92.73 -27.07
N GLN A 2 -42.39 -92.58 -25.87
CA GLN A 2 -41.61 -91.41 -25.41
C GLN A 2 -42.47 -90.13 -25.29
N HIS A 3 -42.95 -89.80 -24.09
CA HIS A 3 -42.30 -88.91 -23.10
C HIS A 3 -42.17 -87.45 -23.59
N HIS A 4 -42.92 -86.52 -22.99
CA HIS A 4 -42.34 -85.52 -22.06
C HIS A 4 -43.38 -84.57 -21.46
N ARG A 5 -43.27 -84.38 -20.14
CA ARG A 5 -43.84 -83.28 -19.35
C ARG A 5 -42.96 -82.05 -19.59
N LEU A 6 -43.54 -80.85 -19.69
CA LEU A 6 -42.83 -79.60 -19.42
C LEU A 6 -43.59 -78.74 -18.41
N ARG A 7 -42.90 -78.44 -17.30
CA ARG A 7 -43.17 -77.35 -16.37
C ARG A 7 -42.39 -76.13 -16.84
N VAL A 8 -43.02 -74.95 -16.87
CA VAL A 8 -42.41 -73.61 -16.73
C VAL A 8 -43.57 -72.74 -16.20
N GLY A 9 -43.56 -72.07 -15.04
CA GLY A 9 -42.51 -71.29 -14.38
C GLY A 9 -43.01 -69.84 -14.34
N ALA A 10 -43.75 -69.46 -13.30
CA ALA A 10 -44.27 -68.10 -13.14
C ALA A 10 -43.14 -67.13 -12.78
N ILE A 11 -42.93 -66.11 -13.61
CA ILE A 11 -41.96 -65.04 -13.38
C ILE A 11 -42.71 -63.84 -12.77
N PHE A 12 -42.43 -63.55 -11.51
CA PHE A 12 -42.78 -62.28 -10.87
C PHE A 12 -41.80 -61.20 -11.33
N ALA A 13 -42.30 -60.17 -12.01
CA ALA A 13 -41.51 -58.99 -12.33
C ALA A 13 -41.50 -58.04 -11.13
N LEU A 14 -40.36 -57.93 -10.45
CA LEU A 14 -40.09 -56.88 -9.46
C LEU A 14 -39.69 -55.59 -10.22
N LEU A 15 -40.54 -54.57 -10.14
CA LEU A 15 -40.21 -53.20 -10.53
C LEU A 15 -39.36 -52.56 -9.43
N VAL A 16 -38.05 -52.49 -9.64
CA VAL A 16 -37.13 -51.70 -8.81
C VAL A 16 -37.10 -50.28 -9.39
N ALA A 17 -37.74 -49.34 -8.69
CA ALA A 17 -37.59 -47.91 -8.96
C ALA A 17 -36.19 -47.48 -8.49
N GLY A 18 -35.26 -47.32 -9.42
CA GLY A 18 -33.94 -46.76 -9.16
C GLY A 18 -34.05 -45.27 -8.87
N ALA A 19 -33.86 -44.88 -7.61
CA ALA A 19 -33.57 -43.50 -7.26
C ALA A 19 -32.14 -43.18 -7.75
N PHE A 20 -32.03 -42.41 -8.82
CA PHE A 20 -30.75 -41.81 -9.20
C PHE A 20 -30.40 -40.75 -8.15
N ALA A 21 -29.55 -41.13 -7.20
CA ALA A 21 -28.82 -40.16 -6.39
C ALA A 21 -27.84 -39.46 -7.35
N VAL A 22 -28.13 -38.21 -7.70
CA VAL A 22 -27.14 -37.33 -8.30
C VAL A 22 -26.16 -37.00 -7.17
N GLU A 23 -25.05 -37.73 -7.10
CA GLU A 23 -23.89 -37.27 -6.33
C GLU A 23 -23.41 -35.98 -6.98
N VAL A 24 -23.79 -34.85 -6.41
CA VAL A 24 -23.17 -33.56 -6.71
C VAL A 24 -21.73 -33.68 -6.20
N GLN A 25 -20.82 -34.03 -7.10
CA GLN A 25 -19.40 -34.06 -6.80
C GLN A 25 -18.97 -32.63 -6.46
N ALA A 26 -18.72 -32.37 -5.17
CA ALA A 26 -18.37 -31.04 -4.70
C ALA A 26 -17.08 -30.57 -5.37
N ASP A 27 -17.10 -29.34 -5.90
CA ASP A 27 -15.96 -28.74 -6.56
C ASP A 27 -14.80 -28.61 -5.56
N THR A 28 -13.63 -29.13 -5.93
CA THR A 28 -12.39 -28.81 -5.24
C THR A 28 -11.93 -27.42 -5.66
N LEU A 29 -11.90 -26.48 -4.72
CA LEU A 29 -11.36 -25.14 -4.90
C LEU A 29 -9.83 -25.22 -4.92
N THR A 30 -9.19 -24.63 -5.93
CA THR A 30 -7.74 -24.39 -5.94
C THR A 30 -7.52 -22.90 -5.73
N LEU A 31 -6.98 -22.54 -4.57
CA LEU A 31 -6.84 -21.16 -4.11
C LEU A 31 -5.36 -20.76 -4.06
N HIS A 32 -4.99 -19.65 -4.69
CA HIS A 32 -3.61 -19.15 -4.71
C HIS A 32 -3.38 -18.25 -3.51
N THR A 33 -2.66 -18.78 -2.52
CA THR A 33 -2.52 -18.14 -1.22
C THR A 33 -1.26 -17.30 -1.13
N ARG A 34 -1.33 -16.19 -0.39
CA ARG A 34 -0.19 -15.36 -0.03
C ARG A 34 -0.06 -15.28 1.49
N SER A 35 1.14 -15.51 2.00
CA SER A 35 1.48 -15.32 3.42
C SER A 35 2.66 -14.35 3.56
N ARG A 36 2.90 -13.87 4.79
CA ARG A 36 4.11 -13.11 5.12
C ARG A 36 4.96 -13.92 6.09
N MET A 37 6.11 -14.39 5.63
CA MET A 37 7.05 -15.14 6.45
C MET A 37 8.39 -14.41 6.56
N PRO A 38 9.10 -14.53 7.70
CA PRO A 38 10.44 -14.01 7.78
C PRO A 38 11.40 -14.75 6.83
N ALA A 39 12.33 -14.01 6.24
CA ALA A 39 13.40 -14.58 5.44
C ALA A 39 14.30 -15.48 6.30
N ALA A 40 14.86 -16.53 5.69
CA ALA A 40 15.79 -17.43 6.38
C ALA A 40 16.95 -16.63 7.02
N GLY A 41 17.08 -16.71 8.34
CA GLY A 41 18.13 -16.01 9.11
C GLY A 41 17.84 -14.55 9.47
N ASN A 42 16.70 -13.97 9.07
CA ASN A 42 16.32 -12.61 9.46
C ASN A 42 14.81 -12.51 9.77
N THR A 43 14.47 -12.52 11.06
CA THR A 43 13.08 -12.43 11.54
C THR A 43 12.39 -11.09 11.23
N ASN A 44 13.16 -10.08 10.82
CA ASN A 44 12.68 -8.74 10.51
C ASN A 44 12.48 -8.49 9.00
N ASP A 45 13.03 -9.33 8.12
CA ASP A 45 12.79 -9.26 6.67
C ASP A 45 11.58 -10.13 6.32
N LEU A 46 10.41 -9.51 6.18
CA LEU A 46 9.17 -10.21 5.83
C LEU A 46 8.99 -10.26 4.33
N ARG A 47 8.90 -11.47 3.78
CA ARG A 47 8.68 -11.68 2.35
C ARG A 47 7.30 -12.26 2.09
N ALA A 48 6.74 -11.86 0.95
CA ALA A 48 5.60 -12.53 0.37
C ALA A 48 5.99 -13.96 0.03
N VAL A 49 5.22 -14.93 0.52
CA VAL A 49 5.34 -16.34 0.14
C VAL A 49 4.04 -16.74 -0.52
N GLU A 50 4.13 -17.07 -1.81
CA GLU A 50 3.00 -17.59 -2.58
C GLU A 50 2.87 -19.11 -2.36
N GLY A 51 1.65 -19.60 -2.38
CA GLY A 51 1.32 -21.00 -2.15
C GLY A 51 -0.02 -21.38 -2.78
N THR A 52 -0.48 -22.58 -2.47
CA THR A 52 -1.77 -23.08 -2.96
C THR A 52 -2.48 -23.86 -1.87
N ALA A 53 -3.78 -23.61 -1.70
CA ALA A 53 -4.66 -24.39 -0.85
C ALA A 53 -5.70 -25.12 -1.71
N LYS A 54 -5.99 -26.37 -1.37
CA LYS A 54 -7.08 -27.14 -1.97
C LYS A 54 -8.19 -27.34 -0.95
N TRP A 55 -9.35 -26.75 -1.19
CA TRP A 55 -10.48 -26.80 -0.26
C TRP A 55 -11.67 -27.50 -0.91
N ASP A 56 -12.41 -28.29 -0.14
CA ASP A 56 -13.72 -28.78 -0.55
C ASP A 56 -14.75 -27.66 -0.38
N ALA A 57 -15.39 -27.26 -1.48
CA ALA A 57 -16.37 -26.19 -1.45
C ALA A 57 -17.57 -26.48 -0.52
N SER A 58 -17.99 -27.74 -0.40
CA SER A 58 -19.12 -28.14 0.45
C SER A 58 -18.83 -28.01 1.95
N HIS A 59 -17.54 -28.00 2.33
CA HIS A 59 -17.05 -27.78 3.70
C HIS A 59 -16.52 -26.35 3.91
N SER A 60 -16.91 -25.41 3.03
CA SER A 60 -16.42 -24.03 3.02
C SER A 60 -17.55 -23.01 3.17
N ALA A 61 -17.26 -21.89 3.85
CA ALA A 61 -18.13 -20.72 3.90
C ALA A 61 -17.43 -19.44 3.44
N LEU A 62 -18.21 -18.54 2.84
CA LEU A 62 -17.83 -17.17 2.55
C LEU A 62 -18.55 -16.22 3.51
N VAL A 63 -17.78 -15.59 4.40
CA VAL A 63 -18.23 -14.59 5.35
C VAL A 63 -18.07 -13.20 4.74
N ILE A 64 -19.19 -12.48 4.63
CA ILE A 64 -19.25 -11.10 4.15
C ILE A 64 -19.38 -10.20 5.37
N CYS A 65 -18.25 -9.64 5.81
CA CYS A 65 -18.14 -8.86 7.02
C CYS A 65 -18.54 -7.40 6.76
N ASP A 66 -19.63 -6.95 7.39
CA ASP A 66 -19.91 -5.52 7.60
C ASP A 66 -19.98 -4.66 6.32
N MET A 67 -20.39 -5.24 5.19
CA MET A 67 -20.60 -4.50 3.94
C MET A 67 -21.90 -3.70 3.96
N TRP A 68 -21.90 -2.54 4.61
CA TRP A 68 -23.10 -1.73 4.82
C TRP A 68 -23.54 -0.88 3.62
N ASP A 69 -24.80 -0.47 3.60
CA ASP A 69 -25.37 0.45 2.60
C ASP A 69 -24.82 1.89 2.69
N LYS A 70 -24.44 2.32 3.88
CA LYS A 70 -23.83 3.63 4.15
C LYS A 70 -22.85 3.55 5.30
N HIS A 71 -21.94 4.49 5.36
CA HIS A 71 -21.09 4.73 6.51
C HIS A 71 -21.18 6.20 6.93
N TRP A 72 -20.81 6.53 8.18
CA TRP A 72 -20.79 7.94 8.61
C TRP A 72 -19.68 8.73 7.90
N CYS A 73 -18.62 8.04 7.47
CA CYS A 73 -17.59 8.58 6.60
C CYS A 73 -18.02 8.48 5.12
N PRO A 74 -18.07 9.60 4.38
CA PRO A 74 -18.40 9.60 2.95
C PRO A 74 -17.45 8.73 2.11
N ASP A 75 -16.14 8.83 2.32
CA ASP A 75 -15.17 8.05 1.51
C ASP A 75 -15.30 6.55 1.73
N ALA A 76 -15.56 6.13 2.97
CA ALA A 76 -15.82 4.71 3.27
C ALA A 76 -17.10 4.23 2.55
N THR A 77 -18.13 5.08 2.49
CA THR A 77 -19.35 4.79 1.71
C THR A 77 -19.05 4.63 0.23
N GLU A 78 -18.23 5.52 -0.34
CA GLU A 78 -17.82 5.46 -1.75
C GLU A 78 -17.00 4.21 -2.05
N ARG A 79 -15.98 3.90 -1.25
CA ARG A 79 -15.15 2.71 -1.43
C ARG A 79 -15.96 1.41 -1.29
N VAL A 80 -16.85 1.32 -0.30
CA VAL A 80 -17.78 0.18 -0.18
C VAL A 80 -18.63 0.05 -1.45
N GLY A 81 -19.18 1.16 -1.94
CA GLY A 81 -19.98 1.19 -3.17
C GLY A 81 -19.20 0.77 -4.43
N GLU A 82 -17.93 1.12 -4.53
CA GLU A 82 -17.04 0.73 -5.64
C GLU A 82 -16.70 -0.77 -5.61
N MET A 83 -16.45 -1.31 -4.41
CA MET A 83 -16.04 -2.70 -4.21
C MET A 83 -17.22 -3.70 -4.27
N ALA A 84 -18.42 -3.27 -3.84
CA ALA A 84 -19.58 -4.14 -3.68
C ALA A 84 -20.03 -4.88 -4.96
N PRO A 85 -20.02 -4.28 -6.17
CA PRO A 85 -20.36 -5.00 -7.41
C PRO A 85 -19.43 -6.19 -7.69
N ARG A 86 -18.11 -5.98 -7.61
CA ARG A 86 -17.11 -7.05 -7.80
C ARG A 86 -17.23 -8.12 -6.72
N MET A 87 -17.54 -7.70 -5.49
CA MET A 87 -17.84 -8.63 -4.40
C MET A 87 -19.06 -9.50 -4.70
N ASN A 88 -20.13 -8.94 -5.26
CA ASN A 88 -21.32 -9.71 -5.64
C ASN A 88 -21.03 -10.75 -6.75
N GLU A 89 -20.12 -10.45 -7.68
CA GLU A 89 -19.63 -11.43 -8.67
C GLU A 89 -18.97 -12.62 -7.97
N VAL A 90 -18.08 -12.36 -7.00
CA VAL A 90 -17.46 -13.42 -6.20
C VAL A 90 -18.50 -14.22 -5.43
N VAL A 91 -19.49 -13.56 -4.80
CA VAL A 91 -20.56 -14.25 -4.07
C VAL A 91 -21.32 -15.21 -4.98
N LYS A 92 -21.66 -14.77 -6.20
CA LYS A 92 -22.35 -15.61 -7.20
C LYS A 92 -21.49 -16.80 -7.62
N ALA A 93 -20.20 -16.58 -7.89
CA ALA A 93 -19.26 -17.63 -8.27
C ALA A 93 -19.02 -18.64 -7.13
N ALA A 94 -18.84 -18.15 -5.90
CA ALA A 94 -18.69 -18.98 -4.70
C ALA A 94 -19.93 -19.86 -4.46
N ARG A 95 -21.12 -19.27 -4.56
CA ARG A 95 -22.40 -19.99 -4.41
C ARG A 95 -22.55 -21.08 -5.48
N ALA A 96 -22.21 -20.78 -6.74
CA ALA A 96 -22.27 -21.75 -7.84
C ALA A 96 -21.35 -22.97 -7.63
N LYS A 97 -20.27 -22.80 -6.84
CA LYS A 97 -19.35 -23.87 -6.45
C LYS A 97 -19.79 -24.65 -5.21
N GLY A 98 -20.90 -24.27 -4.59
CA GLY A 98 -21.43 -24.91 -3.38
C GLY A 98 -20.89 -24.34 -2.07
N ILE A 99 -20.20 -23.19 -2.09
CA ILE A 99 -19.77 -22.50 -0.87
C ILE A 99 -20.98 -21.88 -0.17
N PHE A 100 -21.07 -22.06 1.14
CA PHE A 100 -22.14 -21.48 1.95
C PHE A 100 -21.90 -19.99 2.21
N ILE A 101 -22.86 -19.13 1.89
CA ILE A 101 -22.74 -17.68 2.04
C ILE A 101 -23.34 -17.23 3.37
N ILE A 102 -22.58 -16.45 4.13
CA ILE A 102 -23.02 -15.84 5.40
C ILE A 102 -22.83 -14.34 5.31
N HIS A 103 -23.95 -13.62 5.29
CA HIS A 103 -24.01 -12.17 5.34
C HIS A 103 -23.97 -11.70 6.79
N CYS A 104 -22.96 -10.91 7.13
CA CYS A 104 -22.78 -10.39 8.48
C CYS A 104 -22.84 -8.87 8.52
N PRO A 105 -23.99 -8.22 8.24
CA PRO A 105 -24.13 -6.78 8.31
C PRO A 105 -24.41 -6.36 9.76
N SER A 106 -23.36 -6.23 10.58
CA SER A 106 -23.52 -5.97 12.02
C SER A 106 -24.32 -4.71 12.30
N ASP A 107 -25.03 -4.73 13.43
CA ASP A 107 -25.86 -3.62 13.91
C ASP A 107 -27.07 -3.29 13.00
N THR A 108 -27.36 -4.13 11.99
CA THR A 108 -28.51 -3.96 11.08
C THR A 108 -29.55 -5.09 11.17
N LEU A 109 -29.36 -6.09 12.04
CA LEU A 109 -30.21 -7.29 12.06
C LEU A 109 -31.71 -7.03 12.26
N LYS A 110 -32.10 -5.89 12.84
CA LYS A 110 -33.51 -5.47 12.94
C LYS A 110 -34.16 -5.37 11.57
N PHE A 111 -33.43 -4.92 10.55
CA PHE A 111 -33.93 -4.85 9.17
C PHE A 111 -34.25 -6.25 8.60
N TYR A 112 -33.53 -7.27 9.06
CA TYR A 112 -33.63 -8.65 8.59
C TYR A 112 -34.44 -9.55 9.53
N ALA A 113 -35.16 -9.01 10.50
CA ALA A 113 -35.79 -9.80 11.57
C ALA A 113 -36.66 -10.94 11.05
N ASP A 114 -37.36 -10.73 9.94
CA ASP A 114 -38.27 -11.70 9.32
C ASP A 114 -37.71 -12.34 8.04
N HIS A 115 -36.47 -12.02 7.68
CA HIS A 115 -35.83 -12.60 6.50
C HIS A 115 -35.53 -14.10 6.72
N PRO A 116 -35.79 -14.99 5.74
CA PRO A 116 -35.52 -16.42 5.87
C PRO A 116 -34.08 -16.74 6.30
N GLY A 117 -33.10 -16.06 5.70
CA GLY A 117 -31.68 -16.20 6.09
C GLY A 117 -31.36 -15.81 7.54
N ARG A 118 -32.11 -14.88 8.15
CA ARG A 118 -32.00 -14.57 9.59
C ARG A 118 -32.59 -15.70 10.43
N LYS A 119 -33.77 -16.20 10.06
CA LYS A 119 -34.41 -17.34 10.75
C LYS A 119 -33.55 -18.61 10.66
N LEU A 120 -32.88 -18.83 9.52
CA LEU A 120 -31.93 -19.92 9.33
C LEU A 120 -30.80 -19.87 10.37
N ALA A 121 -30.21 -18.69 10.59
CA ALA A 121 -29.16 -18.51 11.59
C ALA A 121 -29.66 -18.67 13.03
N GLN A 122 -30.86 -18.17 13.34
CA GLN A 122 -31.46 -18.32 14.68
C GLN A 122 -31.81 -19.77 15.02
N ALA A 123 -32.14 -20.58 14.01
CA ALA A 123 -32.47 -21.99 14.19
C ALA A 123 -31.22 -22.87 14.43
N ALA A 124 -30.01 -22.34 14.26
CA ALA A 124 -28.79 -23.11 14.45
C ALA A 124 -28.63 -23.52 15.93
N PRO A 125 -28.53 -24.83 16.25
CA PRO A 125 -28.35 -25.27 17.61
C PRO A 125 -26.99 -24.82 18.13
N LYS A 126 -26.94 -24.37 19.40
CA LYS A 126 -25.68 -24.04 20.05
C LYS A 126 -24.77 -25.27 20.06
N VAL A 127 -23.51 -25.07 19.69
CA VAL A 127 -22.50 -26.13 19.70
C VAL A 127 -21.42 -25.83 20.74
N GLN A 128 -20.72 -26.88 21.18
CA GLN A 128 -19.55 -26.72 22.03
C GLN A 128 -18.43 -26.02 21.24
N THR A 129 -17.82 -25.01 21.87
CA THR A 129 -16.76 -24.18 21.27
C THR A 129 -15.41 -24.52 21.90
N LYS A 130 -14.33 -24.48 21.10
CA LYS A 130 -12.96 -24.71 21.59
C LYS A 130 -12.50 -23.60 22.54
N VAL A 131 -12.88 -22.36 22.23
CA VAL A 131 -12.70 -21.19 23.08
C VAL A 131 -14.04 -20.44 23.20
N PRO A 132 -14.29 -19.63 24.23
CA PRO A 132 -15.51 -18.84 24.31
C PRO A 132 -15.69 -17.93 23.08
N LEU A 133 -16.89 -17.87 22.53
CA LEU A 133 -17.27 -16.91 21.49
C LEU A 133 -17.44 -15.53 22.14
N LYS A 134 -16.64 -14.55 21.71
CA LYS A 134 -16.63 -13.20 22.27
C LYS A 134 -17.50 -12.26 21.44
N GLY A 135 -18.12 -11.25 22.05
CA GLY A 135 -18.79 -10.17 21.30
C GLY A 135 -17.82 -9.31 20.47
N TRP A 136 -16.53 -9.29 20.86
CA TRP A 136 -15.44 -8.63 20.15
C TRP A 136 -14.10 -9.32 20.46
N CYS A 137 -13.24 -9.44 19.45
CA CYS A 137 -11.90 -10.01 19.52
C CYS A 137 -10.83 -8.93 19.36
N SER A 138 -10.41 -8.35 20.49
CA SER A 138 -9.31 -7.38 20.55
C SER A 138 -7.95 -7.99 20.19
N LEU A 139 -6.97 -7.11 19.93
CA LEU A 139 -5.55 -7.46 19.76
C LEU A 139 -5.06 -8.39 20.88
N ILE A 140 -4.28 -9.42 20.51
CA ILE A 140 -3.73 -10.40 21.46
C ILE A 140 -2.24 -10.17 21.68
N ALA A 141 -1.88 -9.60 22.84
CA ALA A 141 -0.50 -9.41 23.25
C ALA A 141 0.28 -10.74 23.22
N GLY A 142 1.49 -10.72 22.65
CA GLY A 142 2.34 -11.90 22.48
C GLY A 142 2.02 -12.76 21.23
N LYS A 143 0.86 -12.56 20.59
CA LYS A 143 0.54 -13.18 19.29
C LYS A 143 0.73 -12.22 18.13
N GLU A 144 0.35 -10.96 18.30
CA GLU A 144 0.49 -9.91 17.30
C GLU A 144 0.95 -8.59 17.96
N PRO A 145 1.71 -7.73 17.24
CA PRO A 145 2.04 -6.38 17.69
C PRO A 145 0.81 -5.45 17.55
N PRO A 146 0.91 -4.18 18.01
CA PRO A 146 -0.03 -3.14 17.61
C PRO A 146 -0.17 -3.08 16.08
N LEU A 147 -1.32 -2.61 15.61
CA LEU A 147 -1.59 -2.48 14.18
C LEU A 147 -0.55 -1.58 13.48
N PRO A 148 -0.22 -1.86 12.20
CA PRO A 148 0.77 -1.10 11.46
C PRO A 148 0.28 0.31 11.05
N ILE A 149 -0.98 0.62 11.37
CA ILE A 149 -1.62 1.91 11.19
C ILE A 149 -2.12 2.45 12.55
N ASP A 150 -2.30 3.75 12.63
CA ASP A 150 -3.05 4.43 13.67
C ASP A 150 -4.48 4.66 13.17
N ASP A 151 -5.44 4.02 13.84
CA ASP A 151 -6.86 4.04 13.54
C ASP A 151 -7.69 4.70 14.66
N ALA A 152 -7.04 5.46 15.56
CA ALA A 152 -7.70 6.09 16.71
C ALA A 152 -8.75 7.15 16.31
N ASP A 153 -8.60 7.79 15.15
CA ASP A 153 -9.55 8.76 14.58
C ASP A 153 -10.69 8.11 13.79
N GLN A 154 -10.69 6.78 13.68
CA GLN A 154 -11.60 6.00 12.85
C GLN A 154 -11.57 6.41 11.36
N GLY A 155 -10.44 6.89 10.85
CA GLY A 155 -10.02 6.76 9.44
C GLY A 155 -10.81 7.50 8.36
N CYS A 156 -11.44 8.65 8.65
CA CYS A 156 -12.15 9.42 7.62
C CYS A 156 -11.29 10.53 7.00
N ASP A 157 -10.98 10.40 5.70
CA ASP A 157 -9.99 11.23 5.01
C ASP A 157 -10.56 12.55 4.48
N GLY A 158 -11.63 12.48 3.68
CA GLY A 158 -12.31 13.57 3.01
C GLY A 158 -13.25 14.37 3.90
N CYS A 159 -13.44 13.96 5.16
CA CYS A 159 -14.22 14.70 6.15
C CYS A 159 -13.63 14.56 7.56
N PRO A 160 -12.53 15.25 7.89
CA PRO A 160 -11.93 15.19 9.22
C PRO A 160 -12.86 15.65 10.36
N ASP A 161 -13.79 16.55 10.07
CA ASP A 161 -14.77 17.06 11.04
C ASP A 161 -16.01 16.16 11.19
N CYS A 162 -16.14 15.11 10.37
CA CYS A 162 -17.26 14.18 10.46
C CYS A 162 -17.18 13.36 11.75
N LYS A 163 -18.21 13.49 12.60
CA LYS A 163 -18.30 12.71 13.84
C LYS A 163 -18.86 11.31 13.57
N PRO A 164 -18.30 10.26 14.21
CA PRO A 164 -18.86 8.92 14.17
C PRO A 164 -20.32 8.89 14.62
N ARG A 165 -21.16 8.20 13.85
CA ARG A 165 -22.60 8.00 14.14
C ARG A 165 -23.11 6.73 13.47
N GLY A 166 -24.23 6.19 13.96
CA GLY A 166 -24.96 5.13 13.24
C GLY A 166 -25.51 5.69 11.93
N ALA A 167 -25.01 5.21 10.80
CA ALA A 167 -25.40 5.68 9.46
C ALA A 167 -25.98 4.56 8.58
N TRP A 168 -25.53 3.33 8.79
CA TRP A 168 -25.98 2.15 8.07
C TRP A 168 -27.36 1.67 8.54
N SER A 169 -28.10 1.05 7.63
CA SER A 169 -29.41 0.46 7.90
C SER A 169 -29.50 -1.02 7.53
N ARG A 170 -28.65 -1.49 6.62
CA ARG A 170 -28.67 -2.83 6.02
C ARG A 170 -27.34 -3.13 5.30
N GLN A 171 -27.21 -4.31 4.72
CA GLN A 171 -26.15 -4.64 3.77
C GLN A 171 -26.26 -3.79 2.48
N HIS A 172 -25.12 -3.47 1.87
CA HIS A 172 -25.07 -2.79 0.59
C HIS A 172 -25.92 -3.51 -0.48
N PRO A 173 -26.86 -2.81 -1.16
CA PRO A 173 -27.84 -3.45 -2.05
C PRO A 173 -27.23 -4.08 -3.31
N ALA A 174 -26.00 -3.72 -3.67
CA ALA A 174 -25.29 -4.37 -4.78
C ALA A 174 -24.87 -5.82 -4.46
N ILE A 175 -24.84 -6.23 -3.19
CA ILE A 175 -24.54 -7.60 -2.77
C ILE A 175 -25.87 -8.32 -2.51
N GLU A 176 -26.20 -9.22 -3.41
CA GLU A 176 -27.47 -9.92 -3.43
C GLU A 176 -27.52 -11.01 -2.37
N ILE A 177 -28.59 -11.02 -1.58
CA ILE A 177 -28.91 -12.08 -0.63
C ILE A 177 -30.00 -12.94 -1.26
N VAL A 178 -29.78 -14.25 -1.37
CA VAL A 178 -30.75 -15.19 -1.97
C VAL A 178 -31.18 -16.25 -0.97
N ASP A 179 -32.22 -17.01 -1.33
CA ASP A 179 -32.69 -18.13 -0.53
C ASP A 179 -31.57 -19.17 -0.34
N GLY A 180 -31.38 -19.58 0.92
CA GLY A 180 -30.31 -20.48 1.33
C GLY A 180 -29.11 -19.78 1.96
N ASP A 181 -28.93 -18.48 1.76
CA ASP A 181 -27.89 -17.71 2.46
C ASP A 181 -28.28 -17.46 3.93
N ALA A 182 -27.30 -17.32 4.81
CA ALA A 182 -27.52 -16.93 6.21
C ALA A 182 -27.30 -15.44 6.46
N ILE A 183 -28.03 -14.88 7.44
CA ILE A 183 -27.84 -13.50 7.90
C ILE A 183 -27.68 -13.48 9.43
N THR A 184 -26.53 -13.04 9.91
CA THR A 184 -26.25 -12.89 11.35
C THR A 184 -24.97 -12.10 11.59
N ASP A 185 -24.86 -11.42 12.72
CA ASP A 185 -23.65 -10.72 13.17
C ASP A 185 -23.09 -11.31 14.49
N SER A 186 -23.51 -12.53 14.83
CA SER A 186 -23.29 -13.10 16.16
C SER A 186 -22.67 -14.50 16.14
N ALA A 187 -22.60 -15.13 17.31
CA ALA A 187 -22.16 -16.51 17.52
C ALA A 187 -22.89 -17.54 16.63
N GLU A 188 -24.10 -17.24 16.19
CA GLU A 188 -24.90 -18.08 15.30
C GLU A 188 -24.18 -18.45 14.00
N ALA A 189 -23.30 -17.56 13.48
CA ALA A 189 -22.49 -17.86 12.29
C ALA A 189 -21.65 -19.12 12.51
N TYR A 190 -20.98 -19.21 13.66
CA TYR A 190 -20.16 -20.37 14.00
C TYR A 190 -21.01 -21.62 14.21
N PHE A 191 -22.17 -21.49 14.85
CA PHE A 191 -23.09 -22.63 15.05
C PHE A 191 -23.57 -23.21 13.72
N LEU A 192 -23.96 -22.34 12.78
CA LEU A 192 -24.31 -22.73 11.41
C LEU A 192 -23.15 -23.43 10.70
N MET A 193 -21.94 -22.87 10.79
CA MET A 193 -20.75 -23.49 10.21
C MET A 193 -20.57 -24.91 10.73
N ARG A 194 -20.65 -25.11 12.05
CA ARG A 194 -20.50 -26.44 12.67
C ARG A 194 -21.61 -27.41 12.28
N GLN A 195 -22.87 -26.96 12.25
CA GLN A 195 -24.00 -27.79 11.83
C GLN A 195 -23.84 -28.30 10.38
N ARG A 196 -23.26 -27.49 9.51
CA ARG A 196 -23.04 -27.80 8.10
C ARG A 196 -21.68 -28.47 7.81
N GLY A 197 -20.93 -28.84 8.84
CA GLY A 197 -19.61 -29.46 8.67
C GLY A 197 -18.53 -28.50 8.14
N ILE A 198 -18.78 -27.19 8.09
CA ILE A 198 -17.82 -26.22 7.56
C ILE A 198 -16.57 -26.19 8.45
N THR A 199 -15.42 -26.28 7.77
CA THR A 199 -14.09 -26.21 8.38
C THR A 199 -13.23 -25.11 7.76
N ASN A 200 -13.58 -24.65 6.57
CA ASN A 200 -12.88 -23.60 5.84
C ASN A 200 -13.72 -22.33 5.79
N VAL A 201 -13.11 -21.19 6.09
CA VAL A 201 -13.79 -19.89 6.13
C VAL A 201 -13.00 -18.88 5.31
N LEU A 202 -13.60 -18.41 4.23
CA LEU A 202 -13.12 -17.28 3.45
C LEU A 202 -13.79 -16.01 3.97
N VAL A 203 -12.99 -15.00 4.31
CA VAL A 203 -13.46 -13.73 4.86
C VAL A 203 -13.19 -12.61 3.86
N MET A 204 -14.21 -11.81 3.59
CA MET A 204 -14.08 -10.54 2.86
C MET A 204 -15.00 -9.49 3.49
N GLY A 205 -14.86 -8.22 3.11
CA GLY A 205 -15.65 -7.13 3.70
C GLY A 205 -14.79 -6.04 4.34
N VAL A 206 -15.41 -5.12 5.06
CA VAL A 206 -14.77 -3.86 5.44
C VAL A 206 -14.41 -3.70 6.91
N HIS A 207 -13.49 -2.76 7.08
CA HIS A 207 -12.67 -2.44 8.23
C HIS A 207 -11.74 -3.60 8.57
N ALA A 208 -10.80 -3.90 7.66
CA ALA A 208 -9.74 -4.91 7.77
C ALA A 208 -9.07 -4.90 9.15
N ASN A 209 -8.77 -3.70 9.67
CA ASN A 209 -8.13 -3.46 10.96
C ASN A 209 -9.06 -3.61 12.17
N MET A 210 -10.37 -3.54 11.96
CA MET A 210 -11.39 -3.58 13.01
C MET A 210 -12.29 -4.79 12.83
N CYS A 211 -13.37 -4.69 12.04
CA CYS A 211 -14.42 -5.69 11.97
C CYS A 211 -13.96 -7.03 11.40
N VAL A 212 -13.21 -7.02 10.30
CA VAL A 212 -12.68 -8.24 9.67
C VAL A 212 -11.76 -9.01 10.63
N LEU A 213 -10.98 -8.33 11.46
CA LEU A 213 -10.17 -8.98 12.48
C LEU A 213 -10.98 -9.33 13.74
N GLY A 214 -11.84 -8.43 14.19
CA GLY A 214 -12.38 -8.38 15.55
C GLY A 214 -13.80 -8.91 15.73
N ARG A 215 -14.62 -9.05 14.68
CA ARG A 215 -15.98 -9.59 14.83
C ARG A 215 -15.97 -11.08 15.21
N PRO A 216 -16.95 -11.55 16.02
CA PRO A 216 -17.06 -12.95 16.47
C PRO A 216 -17.10 -13.99 15.35
N PHE A 217 -17.58 -13.59 14.18
CA PHE A 217 -17.76 -14.48 13.03
C PHE A 217 -16.57 -14.43 12.06
N SER A 218 -15.48 -13.74 12.43
CA SER A 218 -14.39 -13.39 11.53
C SER A 218 -13.01 -13.86 12.04
N ILE A 219 -11.93 -13.36 11.43
CA ILE A 219 -10.58 -13.95 11.44
C ILE A 219 -10.11 -14.39 12.83
N ARG A 220 -10.00 -13.49 13.82
CA ARG A 220 -9.40 -13.86 15.11
C ARG A 220 -10.17 -14.97 15.82
N GLN A 221 -11.49 -14.87 15.84
CA GLN A 221 -12.35 -15.86 16.47
C GLN A 221 -12.31 -17.19 15.72
N MET A 222 -12.43 -17.17 14.38
CA MET A 222 -12.44 -18.39 13.57
C MET A 222 -11.11 -19.15 13.66
N VAL A 223 -9.98 -18.45 13.60
CA VAL A 223 -8.65 -19.04 13.83
C VAL A 223 -8.55 -19.64 15.24
N ALA A 224 -9.05 -18.94 16.27
CA ALA A 224 -9.02 -19.45 17.64
C ALA A 224 -9.92 -20.69 17.85
N GLN A 225 -11.01 -20.80 17.09
CA GLN A 225 -11.84 -22.00 17.05
C GLN A 225 -11.21 -23.15 16.25
N GLY A 226 -10.09 -22.92 15.54
CA GLY A 226 -9.40 -23.93 14.74
C GLY A 226 -9.98 -24.14 13.34
N GLN A 227 -10.68 -23.14 12.78
CA GLN A 227 -11.06 -23.16 11.37
C GLN A 227 -9.86 -22.83 10.48
N ASN A 228 -9.87 -23.33 9.24
CA ASN A 228 -8.94 -22.89 8.20
C ASN A 228 -9.45 -21.56 7.64
N VAL A 229 -8.73 -20.48 7.86
CA VAL A 229 -9.20 -19.14 7.46
C VAL A 229 -8.37 -18.61 6.31
N LEU A 230 -9.00 -17.92 5.36
CA LEU A 230 -8.36 -17.13 4.33
C LEU A 230 -9.01 -15.74 4.26
N LEU A 231 -8.21 -14.70 4.07
CA LEU A 231 -8.70 -13.35 3.75
C LEU A 231 -8.75 -13.16 2.23
N MET A 232 -9.83 -12.62 1.66
CA MET A 232 -9.82 -12.13 0.28
C MET A 232 -9.28 -10.70 0.23
N ARG A 233 -7.98 -10.56 0.00
CA ARG A 233 -7.23 -9.30 0.24
C ARG A 233 -7.58 -8.15 -0.71
N ASP A 234 -8.10 -8.44 -1.89
CA ASP A 234 -8.52 -7.43 -2.86
C ASP A 234 -9.99 -7.01 -2.69
N LEU A 235 -10.74 -7.71 -1.82
CA LEU A 235 -12.12 -7.37 -1.47
C LEU A 235 -12.25 -7.02 0.03
N THR A 236 -11.31 -6.20 0.50
CA THR A 236 -11.34 -5.62 1.85
C THR A 236 -10.86 -4.17 1.83
N ASP A 237 -11.27 -3.41 2.83
CA ASP A 237 -10.85 -2.03 3.05
C ASP A 237 -10.59 -1.78 4.55
N ALA A 238 -9.62 -0.94 4.90
CA ALA A 238 -9.34 -0.55 6.28
C ALA A 238 -9.98 0.80 6.62
N MET A 239 -10.26 1.05 7.91
CA MET A 239 -10.49 2.41 8.39
C MET A 239 -9.15 3.02 8.77
N TYR A 240 -8.59 3.81 7.86
CA TYR A 240 -7.32 4.48 8.02
C TYR A 240 -7.36 5.85 7.34
N ALA A 241 -6.87 6.88 8.03
CA ALA A 241 -6.70 8.20 7.45
C ALA A 241 -5.23 8.44 7.11
N HIS A 242 -4.92 8.90 5.90
CA HIS A 242 -3.54 9.12 5.46
C HIS A 242 -2.78 10.15 6.32
N ARG A 243 -3.52 11.02 7.03
CA ARG A 243 -2.97 12.01 7.98
C ARG A 243 -2.50 11.41 9.30
N SER A 244 -2.87 10.15 9.57
CA SER A 244 -2.51 9.41 10.76
C SER A 244 -1.31 8.47 10.47
N ARG A 245 -0.57 8.09 11.52
CA ARG A 245 0.62 7.22 11.37
C ARG A 245 0.23 5.94 10.60
N PRO A 246 1.02 5.47 9.62
CA PRO A 246 2.41 5.83 9.32
C PRO A 246 2.57 6.89 8.21
N TRP A 247 1.54 7.70 7.95
CA TRP A 247 1.56 8.77 6.94
C TRP A 247 1.85 8.23 5.53
N VAL A 248 1.04 7.27 5.12
CA VAL A 248 1.05 6.68 3.77
C VAL A 248 -0.33 6.86 3.15
N SER A 249 -0.48 6.58 1.85
CA SER A 249 -1.80 6.59 1.23
C SER A 249 -2.76 5.64 1.94
N HIS A 250 -4.06 5.94 1.87
CA HIS A 250 -5.11 5.08 2.42
C HIS A 250 -4.91 3.61 2.00
N PHE A 251 -4.72 3.38 0.70
CA PHE A 251 -4.55 2.05 0.11
C PHE A 251 -3.29 1.35 0.60
N ARG A 252 -2.16 2.06 0.76
CA ARG A 252 -0.98 1.44 1.37
C ARG A 252 -1.22 1.09 2.84
N GLY A 253 -1.98 1.89 3.58
CA GLY A 253 -2.43 1.54 4.93
C GLY A 253 -3.24 0.25 4.97
N THR A 254 -4.19 0.08 4.05
CA THR A 254 -4.95 -1.16 3.87
C THR A 254 -4.03 -2.35 3.54
N GLU A 255 -3.06 -2.17 2.63
CA GLU A 255 -2.07 -3.20 2.32
C GLU A 255 -1.24 -3.60 3.56
N LEU A 256 -0.80 -2.64 4.38
CA LEU A 256 -0.05 -2.92 5.61
C LEU A 256 -0.88 -3.75 6.60
N VAL A 257 -2.18 -3.48 6.72
CA VAL A 257 -3.09 -4.28 7.56
C VAL A 257 -3.25 -5.69 7.00
N VAL A 258 -3.36 -5.85 5.68
CA VAL A 258 -3.37 -7.16 5.03
C VAL A 258 -2.07 -7.92 5.31
N GLU A 259 -0.91 -7.25 5.20
CA GLU A 259 0.40 -7.85 5.51
C GLU A 259 0.51 -8.30 6.98
N HIS A 260 -0.08 -7.54 7.90
CA HIS A 260 -0.21 -7.93 9.30
C HIS A 260 -1.08 -9.19 9.47
N ILE A 261 -2.23 -9.25 8.80
CA ILE A 261 -3.10 -10.44 8.81
C ILE A 261 -2.36 -11.67 8.25
N GLU A 262 -1.68 -11.51 7.12
CA GLU A 262 -0.89 -12.55 6.45
C GLU A 262 0.27 -13.09 7.28
N LYS A 263 0.78 -12.28 8.21
CA LYS A 263 1.87 -12.67 9.10
C LYS A 263 1.39 -13.39 10.35
N TYR A 264 0.32 -12.90 10.97
CA TYR A 264 -0.04 -13.28 12.34
C TYR A 264 -1.31 -14.15 12.45
N TRP A 265 -2.15 -14.17 11.42
CA TRP A 265 -3.48 -14.78 11.51
C TRP A 265 -3.74 -15.83 10.46
N CYS A 266 -3.70 -15.47 9.18
CA CYS A 266 -4.05 -16.39 8.11
C CYS A 266 -3.50 -15.91 6.75
N PRO A 267 -3.24 -16.83 5.81
CA PRO A 267 -2.96 -16.45 4.43
C PRO A 267 -4.13 -15.70 3.78
N SER A 268 -3.86 -15.07 2.64
CA SER A 268 -4.86 -14.38 1.84
C SER A 268 -4.96 -14.94 0.42
N VAL A 269 -6.07 -14.71 -0.25
CA VAL A 269 -6.36 -15.02 -1.67
C VAL A 269 -6.90 -13.78 -2.36
N THR A 270 -7.12 -13.82 -3.67
CA THR A 270 -7.81 -12.73 -4.39
C THR A 270 -9.06 -13.20 -5.10
N SER A 271 -9.91 -12.26 -5.50
CA SER A 271 -11.13 -12.53 -6.28
C SER A 271 -10.85 -13.30 -7.59
N THR A 272 -9.61 -13.28 -8.10
CA THR A 272 -9.22 -14.00 -9.32
C THR A 272 -9.32 -15.52 -9.18
N ASP A 273 -9.24 -16.08 -7.97
CA ASP A 273 -9.44 -17.51 -7.75
C ASP A 273 -10.89 -17.95 -8.08
N PHE A 274 -11.82 -17.01 -8.08
CA PHE A 274 -13.23 -17.23 -8.41
C PHE A 274 -13.60 -16.70 -9.79
N LEU A 275 -13.00 -15.59 -10.23
CA LEU A 275 -13.44 -14.83 -11.40
C LEU A 275 -12.42 -14.79 -12.54
N GLY A 276 -11.18 -15.24 -12.31
CA GLY A 276 -10.05 -15.01 -13.21
C GLY A 276 -9.70 -13.53 -13.37
N GLY A 277 -8.85 -13.22 -14.36
CA GLY A 277 -8.44 -11.86 -14.68
C GLY A 277 -7.54 -11.24 -13.60
N GLU A 278 -7.70 -9.93 -13.39
CA GLU A 278 -6.91 -9.17 -12.41
C GLU A 278 -7.65 -9.01 -11.08
N PRO A 279 -6.91 -8.92 -9.95
CA PRO A 279 -7.50 -8.57 -8.66
C PRO A 279 -8.21 -7.22 -8.71
N PHE A 280 -9.24 -7.05 -7.88
CA PHE A 280 -9.90 -5.76 -7.72
C PHE A 280 -8.90 -4.70 -7.25
N ARG A 281 -9.03 -3.49 -7.79
CA ARG A 281 -8.33 -2.30 -7.32
C ARG A 281 -9.27 -1.11 -7.36
N PHE A 282 -9.23 -0.32 -6.30
CA PHE A 282 -9.92 0.97 -6.28
C PHE A 282 -9.35 1.90 -7.36
N LYS A 283 -10.20 2.72 -7.96
CA LYS A 283 -9.78 3.77 -8.91
C LYS A 283 -8.73 4.70 -8.32
N GLY A 284 -8.81 4.96 -7.02
CA GLY A 284 -7.86 5.79 -6.28
C GLY A 284 -6.53 5.09 -5.91
N ASP A 285 -6.43 3.77 -6.06
CA ASP A 285 -5.22 3.00 -5.72
C ASP A 285 -4.17 3.10 -6.83
N VAL A 286 -3.58 4.29 -6.93
CA VAL A 286 -2.53 4.62 -7.92
C VAL A 286 -1.17 4.62 -7.22
N LYS A 287 -0.34 3.62 -7.54
CA LYS A 287 1.04 3.56 -7.06
C LYS A 287 1.92 4.55 -7.80
N LYS A 288 2.36 5.59 -7.10
CA LYS A 288 3.25 6.62 -7.63
C LYS A 288 4.64 6.04 -7.97
N ARG A 289 5.19 6.48 -9.11
CA ARG A 289 6.46 6.05 -9.69
C ARG A 289 7.53 7.10 -9.48
N ILE A 290 8.68 6.70 -8.95
CA ILE A 290 9.84 7.57 -8.72
C ILE A 290 11.01 7.05 -9.56
N ALA A 291 11.51 7.88 -10.47
CA ALA A 291 12.71 7.57 -11.25
C ALA A 291 13.91 8.36 -10.71
N PHE A 292 14.93 7.64 -10.25
CA PHE A 292 16.20 8.20 -9.81
C PHE A 292 17.18 8.25 -10.98
N ILE A 293 17.52 9.44 -11.45
CA ILE A 293 18.53 9.67 -12.48
C ILE A 293 19.88 9.87 -11.79
N ILE A 294 20.71 8.82 -11.83
CA ILE A 294 21.99 8.75 -11.13
C ILE A 294 23.12 8.69 -12.17
N GLY A 295 23.99 9.68 -12.17
CA GLY A 295 25.06 9.79 -13.17
C GLY A 295 26.26 10.62 -12.76
N GLU A 296 26.51 10.74 -11.46
CA GLU A 296 27.65 11.46 -10.91
C GLU A 296 28.67 10.49 -10.32
N ASN A 297 29.98 10.75 -10.53
CA ASN A 297 31.08 9.88 -10.10
C ASN A 297 31.83 10.39 -8.85
N GLU A 298 31.41 11.49 -8.25
CA GLU A 298 32.16 12.19 -7.20
C GLU A 298 31.70 11.78 -5.79
N TYR A 299 30.40 11.54 -5.63
CA TYR A 299 29.73 11.28 -4.36
C TYR A 299 29.11 9.88 -4.29
N HIS A 300 29.30 9.06 -5.33
CA HIS A 300 28.89 7.65 -5.38
C HIS A 300 27.41 7.44 -5.03
N THR A 301 26.53 8.32 -5.51
CA THR A 301 25.10 8.26 -5.20
C THR A 301 24.40 7.02 -5.75
N TRP A 302 25.06 6.23 -6.61
CA TRP A 302 24.63 4.88 -6.99
C TRP A 302 24.61 3.88 -5.83
N GLU A 303 25.27 4.16 -4.71
CA GLU A 303 25.17 3.37 -3.48
C GLU A 303 24.14 3.99 -2.52
N THR A 304 24.22 5.30 -2.30
CA THR A 304 23.44 5.95 -1.23
C THR A 304 21.98 6.16 -1.58
N LEU A 305 21.65 6.54 -2.82
CA LEU A 305 20.25 6.76 -3.22
C LEU A 305 19.43 5.46 -3.27
N PRO A 306 19.94 4.34 -3.84
CA PRO A 306 19.21 3.08 -3.77
C PRO A 306 18.97 2.60 -2.34
N GLU A 307 19.98 2.73 -1.46
CA GLU A 307 19.85 2.34 -0.06
C GLU A 307 18.86 3.23 0.70
N PHE A 308 18.89 4.55 0.47
CA PHE A 308 17.90 5.49 1.00
C PHE A 308 16.49 5.14 0.51
N ALA A 309 16.31 4.94 -0.80
CA ALA A 309 15.01 4.65 -1.37
C ALA A 309 14.44 3.33 -0.86
N LYS A 310 15.29 2.31 -0.70
CA LYS A 310 14.92 1.03 -0.09
C LYS A 310 14.43 1.21 1.35
N LYS A 311 15.14 2.00 2.17
CA LYS A 311 14.82 2.20 3.59
C LYS A 311 13.63 3.11 3.83
N GLU A 312 13.51 4.19 3.07
CA GLU A 312 12.58 5.29 3.38
C GLU A 312 11.34 5.32 2.48
N LEU A 313 11.40 4.73 1.28
CA LEU A 313 10.36 4.86 0.25
C LEU A 313 9.69 3.52 -0.12
N ALA A 314 10.44 2.43 -0.20
CA ALA A 314 9.90 1.15 -0.69
C ALA A 314 8.69 0.66 0.14
N TRP A 315 8.80 0.70 1.47
CA TRP A 315 7.72 0.28 2.38
C TRP A 315 6.49 1.20 2.32
N ARG A 316 6.63 2.42 1.80
CA ARG A 316 5.54 3.39 1.58
C ARG A 316 4.72 3.09 0.31
N GLY A 317 5.09 2.08 -0.47
CA GLY A 317 4.33 1.61 -1.63
C GLY A 317 4.69 2.27 -2.96
N TYR A 318 5.79 3.04 -3.02
CA TYR A 318 6.27 3.64 -4.26
C TYR A 318 6.90 2.62 -5.21
N LEU A 319 6.72 2.82 -6.51
CA LEU A 319 7.42 2.08 -7.55
C LEU A 319 8.73 2.80 -7.87
N LEU A 320 9.87 2.18 -7.52
CA LEU A 320 11.19 2.80 -7.64
C LEU A 320 11.91 2.30 -8.89
N SER A 321 12.42 3.21 -9.72
CA SER A 321 13.24 2.91 -10.89
C SER A 321 14.57 3.68 -10.82
N PHE A 322 15.66 3.02 -11.19
CA PHE A 322 17.00 3.63 -11.20
C PHE A 322 17.49 3.73 -12.64
N VAL A 323 17.74 4.96 -13.08
CA VAL A 323 18.32 5.32 -14.37
C VAL A 323 19.80 5.63 -14.12
N THR A 324 20.70 4.74 -14.53
CA THR A 324 22.12 4.82 -14.14
C THR A 324 23.02 5.10 -15.34
N ALA A 325 23.87 6.12 -15.21
CA ALA A 325 24.87 6.43 -16.22
C ALA A 325 26.02 5.41 -16.24
N SER A 326 26.74 5.36 -17.36
CA SER A 326 28.04 4.72 -17.41
C SER A 326 29.05 5.38 -16.45
N GLN A 327 29.81 4.56 -15.72
CA GLN A 327 30.89 5.05 -14.85
C GLN A 327 32.08 5.58 -15.66
N LYS A 328 32.19 5.21 -16.94
CA LYS A 328 33.28 5.69 -17.80
C LYS A 328 33.16 7.21 -18.01
N ILE A 329 34.30 7.88 -17.91
CA ILE A 329 34.42 9.31 -18.22
C ILE A 329 34.10 9.47 -19.72
N ASP A 330 33.34 10.51 -20.05
CA ASP A 330 32.87 10.84 -21.42
C ASP A 330 31.97 9.80 -22.10
N ASP A 331 31.53 8.77 -21.36
CA ASP A 331 30.45 7.89 -21.76
C ASP A 331 29.13 8.44 -21.21
N TYR A 332 28.29 8.96 -22.10
CA TYR A 332 27.05 9.65 -21.77
C TYR A 332 25.81 8.75 -21.89
N ASP A 333 26.00 7.43 -21.94
CA ASP A 333 24.90 6.48 -21.96
C ASP A 333 24.27 6.30 -20.58
N PHE A 334 22.96 6.09 -20.56
CA PHE A 334 22.17 5.82 -19.36
C PHE A 334 21.32 4.58 -19.58
N LYS A 335 21.31 3.68 -18.60
CA LYS A 335 20.45 2.50 -18.61
C LYS A 335 19.08 2.82 -18.03
N ASN A 336 18.04 2.17 -18.55
CA ASN A 336 16.68 2.17 -18.00
C ASN A 336 16.00 3.57 -18.01
N TRP A 337 16.43 4.47 -18.89
CA TRP A 337 15.85 5.82 -19.00
C TRP A 337 14.39 5.80 -19.48
N GLU A 338 13.93 4.68 -20.05
CA GLU A 338 12.55 4.41 -20.45
C GLU A 338 11.56 4.44 -19.27
N ALA A 339 12.05 4.46 -18.03
CA ALA A 339 11.24 4.70 -16.85
C ALA A 339 10.75 6.16 -16.71
N ILE A 340 11.47 7.13 -17.31
CA ILE A 340 11.20 8.58 -17.16
C ILE A 340 9.79 9.00 -17.61
N PRO A 341 9.29 8.58 -18.80
CA PRO A 341 7.97 9.02 -19.29
C PRO A 341 6.80 8.72 -18.34
N ASN A 342 6.91 7.65 -17.57
CA ASN A 342 5.87 7.19 -16.64
C ASN A 342 6.13 7.62 -15.19
N ALA A 343 7.20 8.37 -14.91
CA ALA A 343 7.53 8.80 -13.56
C ALA A 343 6.59 9.92 -13.09
N ASP A 344 6.12 9.81 -11.85
CA ASP A 344 5.42 10.87 -11.14
C ASP A 344 6.41 11.86 -10.50
N LEU A 345 7.62 11.40 -10.16
CA LEU A 345 8.73 12.22 -9.65
C LEU A 345 10.05 11.81 -10.30
N LEU A 346 10.85 12.80 -10.70
CA LEU A 346 12.27 12.60 -11.02
C LEU A 346 13.13 13.04 -9.83
N VAL A 347 14.03 12.16 -9.39
CA VAL A 347 15.09 12.48 -8.44
C VAL A 347 16.41 12.52 -9.20
N ILE A 348 17.07 13.67 -9.25
CA ILE A 348 18.25 13.88 -10.10
C ILE A 348 19.50 14.00 -9.23
N SER A 349 20.49 13.16 -9.52
CA SER A 349 21.86 13.20 -9.01
C SER A 349 22.81 12.84 -10.16
N ALA A 350 23.11 13.82 -11.00
CA ALA A 350 23.99 13.67 -12.14
C ALA A 350 24.94 14.85 -12.21
N ARG A 351 26.12 14.66 -12.83
CA ARG A 351 27.17 15.68 -12.86
C ARG A 351 27.78 15.80 -14.23
N ARG A 352 27.59 16.96 -14.88
CA ARG A 352 28.28 17.33 -16.13
C ARG A 352 28.11 16.28 -17.23
N ARG A 353 26.92 15.69 -17.39
CA ARG A 353 26.61 14.65 -18.37
C ARG A 353 25.78 15.22 -19.52
N ALA A 354 26.14 14.90 -20.76
CA ALA A 354 25.13 14.83 -21.81
C ALA A 354 24.27 13.56 -21.62
N THR A 355 23.18 13.45 -22.35
CA THR A 355 22.33 12.25 -22.38
C THR A 355 22.11 11.77 -23.82
N PRO A 356 21.52 10.58 -24.04
CA PRO A 356 20.85 10.29 -25.29
C PRO A 356 19.74 11.32 -25.56
N THR A 357 19.51 11.69 -26.84
CA THR A 357 18.45 12.63 -27.22
C THR A 357 17.07 12.20 -26.70
N PRO A 358 16.63 10.94 -26.87
CA PRO A 358 15.30 10.52 -26.38
C PRO A 358 15.13 10.64 -24.86
N MET A 359 16.22 10.48 -24.11
CA MET A 359 16.20 10.68 -22.65
C MET A 359 16.04 12.16 -22.30
N MET A 360 16.75 13.07 -22.97
CA MET A 360 16.59 14.51 -22.74
C MET A 360 15.18 14.97 -23.09
N ASP A 361 14.63 14.46 -24.20
CA ASP A 361 13.25 14.72 -24.61
C ASP A 361 12.25 14.24 -23.54
N ALA A 362 12.47 13.05 -22.96
CA ALA A 362 11.66 12.55 -21.87
C ALA A 362 11.73 13.44 -20.61
N ILE A 363 12.91 13.96 -20.26
CA ILE A 363 13.10 14.90 -19.13
C ILE A 363 12.37 16.22 -19.42
N ARG A 364 12.51 16.76 -20.64
CA ARG A 364 11.81 17.99 -21.06
C ARG A 364 10.29 17.80 -21.05
N ALA A 365 9.80 16.65 -21.51
CA ALA A 365 8.38 16.32 -21.47
C ALA A 365 7.84 16.21 -20.03
N HIS A 366 8.60 15.61 -19.11
CA HIS A 366 8.25 15.58 -17.68
C HIS A 366 8.12 17.00 -17.11
N VAL A 367 9.09 17.87 -17.41
CA VAL A 367 9.05 19.29 -17.02
C VAL A 367 7.84 20.01 -17.62
N ALA A 368 7.61 19.85 -18.94
CA ALA A 368 6.52 20.51 -19.65
C ALA A 368 5.13 20.08 -19.15
N ALA A 369 5.01 18.84 -18.64
CA ALA A 369 3.82 18.33 -17.99
C ALA A 369 3.60 18.89 -16.56
N GLY A 370 4.48 19.78 -16.07
CA GLY A 370 4.40 20.35 -14.72
C GLY A 370 4.75 19.36 -13.60
N ARG A 371 5.33 18.20 -13.94
CA ARG A 371 5.60 17.15 -12.95
C ARG A 371 6.79 17.51 -12.04
N PRO A 372 6.77 17.04 -10.79
CA PRO A 372 7.74 17.43 -9.78
C PRO A 372 9.15 16.89 -10.04
N ILE A 373 10.13 17.61 -9.50
CA ILE A 373 11.56 17.26 -9.54
C ILE A 373 12.17 17.46 -8.16
N VAL A 374 13.01 16.51 -7.76
CA VAL A 374 13.91 16.64 -6.62
C VAL A 374 15.35 16.60 -7.13
N GLY A 375 16.10 17.66 -6.93
CA GLY A 375 17.53 17.70 -7.27
C GLY A 375 18.39 17.61 -6.02
N ILE A 376 19.47 16.83 -6.07
CA ILE A 376 20.45 16.77 -4.99
C ILE A 376 21.85 17.10 -5.49
N ARG A 377 22.65 17.77 -4.64
CA ARG A 377 24.07 18.01 -4.85
C ARG A 377 24.39 18.48 -6.28
N THR A 378 25.00 17.63 -7.10
CA THR A 378 25.47 17.92 -8.45
C THR A 378 24.37 18.16 -9.48
N ALA A 379 23.09 17.94 -9.13
CA ALA A 379 21.95 18.25 -10.00
C ALA A 379 21.93 19.69 -10.51
N SER A 380 22.55 20.63 -9.77
CA SER A 380 22.75 22.02 -10.21
C SER A 380 23.68 22.20 -11.41
N HIS A 381 24.28 21.13 -11.90
CA HIS A 381 25.05 21.13 -13.13
C HIS A 381 25.00 19.75 -13.78
N ALA A 382 23.85 19.07 -13.66
CA ALA A 382 23.64 17.72 -14.16
C ALA A 382 23.88 17.61 -15.67
N PHE A 383 23.27 18.52 -16.43
CA PHE A 383 23.19 18.44 -17.89
C PHE A 383 24.02 19.52 -18.61
N ASP A 384 25.03 20.05 -17.92
CA ASP A 384 25.99 21.04 -18.44
C ASP A 384 27.39 20.43 -18.59
N PRO A 385 27.61 19.53 -19.56
CA PRO A 385 28.92 18.89 -19.77
C PRO A 385 29.99 19.93 -20.11
N LYS A 386 31.25 19.65 -19.74
CA LYS A 386 32.38 20.57 -19.99
C LYS A 386 32.64 20.77 -21.49
N GLU A 387 32.40 19.73 -22.29
CA GLU A 387 32.49 19.78 -23.74
C GLU A 387 31.43 20.73 -24.30
N LYS A 388 31.85 21.74 -25.07
CA LYS A 388 30.98 22.83 -25.53
C LYS A 388 30.23 22.51 -26.82
N ASP A 389 30.81 21.67 -27.67
CA ASP A 389 30.31 21.41 -29.03
C ASP A 389 29.29 20.26 -29.10
N LEU A 390 28.71 19.88 -27.96
CA LEU A 390 27.68 18.85 -27.90
C LEU A 390 26.32 19.38 -28.40
N PRO A 391 25.54 18.55 -29.13
CA PRO A 391 24.20 18.91 -29.58
C PRO A 391 23.28 19.39 -28.44
N ALA A 392 22.50 20.45 -28.70
CA ALA A 392 21.63 21.07 -27.70
C ALA A 392 20.46 20.16 -27.24
N ASP A 393 20.05 19.22 -28.09
CA ASP A 393 19.06 18.18 -27.80
C ASP A 393 19.60 17.10 -26.84
N ARG A 394 20.89 17.11 -26.54
CA ARG A 394 21.54 16.19 -25.59
C ARG A 394 21.98 16.86 -24.28
N THR A 395 21.75 18.16 -24.15
CA THR A 395 22.21 18.97 -23.01
C THR A 395 21.12 19.90 -22.50
N TRP A 396 21.30 20.41 -21.28
CA TRP A 396 20.45 21.46 -20.71
C TRP A 396 21.29 22.31 -19.76
N ARG A 397 22.06 23.24 -20.34
CA ARG A 397 23.08 23.98 -19.59
C ARG A 397 22.51 24.90 -18.52
N GLU A 398 21.36 25.51 -18.78
CA GLU A 398 20.65 26.40 -17.86
C GLU A 398 19.64 25.66 -16.96
N PHE A 399 19.75 24.32 -16.82
CA PHE A 399 18.82 23.51 -16.03
C PHE A 399 18.71 24.02 -14.59
N ASP A 400 19.83 24.40 -13.97
CA ASP A 400 19.85 24.92 -12.61
C ASP A 400 19.02 26.20 -12.48
N LYS A 401 19.20 27.15 -13.38
CA LYS A 401 18.50 28.43 -13.35
C LYS A 401 17.02 28.28 -13.73
N GLU A 402 16.74 27.49 -14.76
CA GLU A 402 15.38 27.32 -15.28
C GLU A 402 14.50 26.44 -14.39
N ILE A 403 15.09 25.42 -13.77
CA ILE A 403 14.37 24.38 -13.03
C ILE A 403 14.59 24.50 -11.53
N LEU A 404 15.84 24.56 -11.08
CA LEU A 404 16.16 24.66 -9.65
C LEU A 404 16.03 26.09 -9.12
N GLY A 405 16.13 27.10 -10.01
CA GLY A 405 15.96 28.51 -9.69
C GLY A 405 17.22 29.22 -9.16
N VAL A 406 18.40 28.64 -9.32
CA VAL A 406 19.69 29.27 -8.96
C VAL A 406 20.71 29.07 -10.06
N SER A 407 21.78 29.87 -10.07
CA SER A 407 22.95 29.61 -10.90
C SER A 407 24.09 29.07 -10.04
N TYR A 408 24.58 27.87 -10.35
CA TYR A 408 25.73 27.28 -9.67
C TYR A 408 27.02 28.02 -10.01
N GLN A 409 27.70 28.55 -9.00
CA GLN A 409 28.92 29.36 -9.15
C GLN A 409 30.14 28.72 -8.46
N ASN A 410 30.29 27.40 -8.62
CA ASN A 410 31.33 26.60 -7.97
C ASN A 410 31.11 26.45 -6.45
N HIS A 411 32.10 25.96 -5.72
CA HIS A 411 32.03 25.75 -4.27
C HIS A 411 33.12 26.52 -3.52
N TYR A 412 32.90 26.74 -2.22
CA TYR A 412 33.98 27.14 -1.30
C TYR A 412 34.97 25.98 -1.14
N GLY A 413 36.21 26.25 -0.71
CA GLY A 413 37.32 25.28 -0.70
C GLY A 413 36.94 23.87 -0.23
N GLY A 414 37.51 22.84 -0.86
CA GLY A 414 37.15 21.45 -0.59
C GLY A 414 37.43 21.03 0.85
N GLY A 415 36.48 20.36 1.49
CA GLY A 415 36.64 19.72 2.81
C GLY A 415 36.23 20.56 4.03
N ALA A 416 35.81 21.82 3.87
CA ALA A 416 35.21 22.57 4.97
C ALA A 416 33.78 22.07 5.23
N ALA A 417 33.53 21.57 6.44
CA ALA A 417 32.18 21.22 6.87
C ALA A 417 31.25 22.44 6.74
N THR A 418 29.99 22.21 6.39
CA THR A 418 28.97 23.25 6.28
C THR A 418 28.12 23.23 7.56
N SER A 419 28.08 24.36 8.28
CA SER A 419 27.06 24.60 9.30
C SER A 419 25.76 24.95 8.57
N VAL A 420 24.71 24.16 8.78
CA VAL A 420 23.40 24.32 8.15
C VAL A 420 22.41 24.83 9.18
N ARG A 421 21.66 25.88 8.84
CA ARG A 421 20.67 26.51 9.72
C ARG A 421 19.36 26.79 8.98
N GLN A 422 18.25 26.60 9.67
CA GLN A 422 16.94 27.08 9.24
C GLN A 422 16.94 28.60 9.16
N ILE A 423 16.23 29.13 8.16
CA ILE A 423 16.13 30.57 7.94
C ILE A 423 15.12 31.15 8.93
N ALA A 424 15.59 32.06 9.79
CA ALA A 424 14.74 32.72 10.77
C ALA A 424 13.61 33.51 10.08
N GLY A 425 12.37 33.31 10.52
CA GLY A 425 11.20 33.99 9.95
C GLY A 425 10.72 33.45 8.59
N ALA A 426 11.31 32.37 8.07
CA ALA A 426 10.80 31.71 6.87
C ALA A 426 9.39 31.12 7.12
N PRO A 427 8.53 31.10 6.10
CA PRO A 427 7.21 30.47 6.21
C PRO A 427 7.34 29.02 6.68
N THR A 428 6.42 28.60 7.55
CA THR A 428 6.34 27.20 7.97
C THR A 428 6.16 26.31 6.73
N ASN A 429 7.09 25.39 6.53
CA ASN A 429 7.08 24.46 5.42
C ASN A 429 7.18 23.03 5.94
N SER A 430 6.30 22.15 5.49
CA SER A 430 6.27 20.75 5.93
C SER A 430 7.57 20.01 5.65
N ILE A 431 8.36 20.45 4.67
CA ILE A 431 9.70 19.91 4.38
C ILE A 431 10.62 19.96 5.61
N LEU A 432 10.44 20.95 6.49
CA LEU A 432 11.24 21.11 7.71
C LEU A 432 10.68 20.36 8.92
N ASN A 433 9.55 19.63 8.79
CA ASN A 433 9.01 18.84 9.89
C ASN A 433 10.04 17.81 10.37
N ASN A 434 10.32 17.81 11.68
CA ASN A 434 11.31 16.93 12.32
C ASN A 434 12.77 17.11 11.84
N VAL A 435 13.08 18.20 11.14
CA VAL A 435 14.45 18.63 10.82
C VAL A 435 14.90 19.62 11.89
N GLN A 436 16.05 19.38 12.52
CA GLN A 436 16.59 20.27 13.55
C GLN A 436 16.87 21.67 12.97
N PRO A 437 16.71 22.73 13.77
CA PRO A 437 17.00 24.10 13.33
C PRO A 437 18.45 24.32 12.90
N GLU A 438 19.38 23.55 13.44
CA GLU A 438 20.80 23.57 13.08
C GLU A 438 21.38 22.15 13.06
N PHE A 439 22.22 21.86 12.07
CA PHE A 439 23.00 20.62 11.97
C PHE A 439 24.26 20.84 11.11
N HIS A 440 25.17 19.87 11.10
CA HIS A 440 26.39 19.94 10.31
C HIS A 440 26.34 18.96 9.14
N SER A 441 26.73 19.46 7.97
CA SER A 441 27.01 18.65 6.79
C SER A 441 28.51 18.59 6.55
N LYS A 442 29.00 17.44 6.06
CA LYS A 442 30.40 17.32 5.63
C LYS A 442 30.60 17.70 4.16
N SER A 443 29.52 18.00 3.45
CA SER A 443 29.58 18.49 2.08
C SER A 443 30.23 19.87 2.01
N SER A 444 30.97 20.11 0.93
CA SER A 444 31.50 21.45 0.61
C SER A 444 30.36 22.41 0.26
N LEU A 445 30.44 23.65 0.72
CA LEU A 445 29.40 24.66 0.49
C LEU A 445 29.39 25.12 -0.98
N TYR A 446 28.24 25.03 -1.65
CA TYR A 446 28.06 25.53 -3.02
C TYR A 446 27.73 27.02 -3.02
N ARG A 447 28.23 27.75 -4.01
CA ARG A 447 27.89 29.14 -4.29
C ARG A 447 26.64 29.16 -5.16
N SER A 448 25.51 29.52 -4.57
CA SER A 448 24.19 29.51 -5.22
C SER A 448 23.42 30.81 -4.95
N ARG A 449 24.15 31.91 -4.74
CA ARG A 449 23.57 33.22 -4.40
C ARG A 449 22.61 33.71 -5.47
N ASN A 450 21.69 34.57 -5.03
CA ASN A 450 20.71 35.26 -5.86
C ASN A 450 19.74 34.32 -6.58
N PRO A 451 18.94 33.54 -5.81
CA PRO A 451 17.88 32.74 -6.39
C PRO A 451 16.86 33.62 -7.15
N VAL A 452 16.20 33.04 -8.15
CA VAL A 452 15.12 33.73 -8.88
C VAL A 452 13.90 33.94 -7.97
N ASN A 453 13.00 34.85 -8.35
CA ASN A 453 11.87 35.27 -7.51
C ASN A 453 10.82 34.18 -7.20
N THR A 454 10.85 33.03 -7.89
CA THR A 454 9.97 31.88 -7.63
C THR A 454 10.56 30.87 -6.63
N VAL A 455 11.75 31.15 -6.10
CA VAL A 455 12.43 30.31 -5.12
C VAL A 455 12.13 30.78 -3.71
N THR A 456 11.82 29.81 -2.85
CA THR A 456 11.73 30.02 -1.41
C THR A 456 12.83 29.23 -0.71
N PRO A 457 13.90 29.89 -0.25
CA PRO A 457 14.93 29.27 0.58
C PRO A 457 14.37 28.70 1.88
N LEU A 458 14.84 27.52 2.28
CA LEU A 458 14.43 26.83 3.51
C LEU A 458 15.58 26.74 4.52
N LEU A 459 16.78 26.39 4.03
CA LEU A 459 17.99 26.24 4.83
C LEU A 459 19.12 27.05 4.20
N ASN A 460 19.93 27.67 5.06
CA ASN A 460 21.18 28.33 4.72
C ASN A 460 22.38 27.56 5.25
N GLY A 461 23.52 27.73 4.58
CA GLY A 461 24.80 27.15 4.93
C GLY A 461 25.88 28.20 5.04
N ARG A 462 26.86 27.94 5.91
CA ARG A 462 28.14 28.64 5.99
C ARG A 462 29.26 27.64 6.22
N THR A 463 30.46 27.91 5.73
CA THR A 463 31.64 27.10 6.10
C THR A 463 31.82 27.14 7.63
N ALA A 464 32.27 26.03 8.21
CA ALA A 464 32.36 25.88 9.66
C ALA A 464 33.34 26.85 10.33
N ASP A 465 34.35 27.31 9.59
CA ASP A 465 35.27 28.40 10.00
C ASP A 465 34.61 29.78 10.00
N GLY A 466 33.42 29.91 9.40
CA GLY A 466 32.70 31.17 9.25
C GLY A 466 33.28 32.08 8.18
N GLU A 467 34.24 31.66 7.37
CA GLU A 467 34.89 32.53 6.38
C GLU A 467 34.04 32.74 5.11
N SER A 468 33.09 31.84 4.83
CA SER A 468 32.19 32.01 3.68
C SER A 468 31.09 33.03 3.94
N GLU A 469 30.53 33.51 2.83
CA GLU A 469 29.19 34.10 2.81
C GLU A 469 28.13 33.06 3.19
N VAL A 470 26.93 33.53 3.50
CA VAL A 470 25.75 32.68 3.71
C VAL A 470 25.17 32.31 2.35
N GLU A 471 24.97 31.01 2.13
CA GLU A 471 24.46 30.46 0.87
C GLU A 471 23.20 29.63 1.14
N PRO A 472 22.18 29.65 0.26
CA PRO A 472 21.07 28.70 0.38
C PRO A 472 21.59 27.29 0.12
N VAL A 473 21.20 26.33 0.97
CA VAL A 473 21.57 24.91 0.84
C VAL A 473 20.39 23.98 0.65
N ALA A 474 19.17 24.43 0.93
CA ALA A 474 17.95 23.75 0.52
C ALA A 474 16.82 24.75 0.28
N TRP A 475 16.03 24.54 -0.77
CA TRP A 475 14.95 25.43 -1.17
C TRP A 475 13.91 24.73 -2.04
N ILE A 476 12.78 25.40 -2.22
CA ILE A 476 11.78 25.04 -3.23
C ILE A 476 11.75 26.06 -4.35
N ASN A 477 11.38 25.62 -5.56
CA ASN A 477 11.03 26.49 -6.67
C ASN A 477 9.63 26.10 -7.16
N THR A 478 8.71 27.07 -7.20
CA THR A 478 7.30 26.87 -7.57
C THR A 478 6.94 27.47 -8.93
N ARG A 479 7.95 27.76 -9.76
CA ARG A 479 7.76 28.26 -11.12
C ARG A 479 6.79 27.36 -11.91
N ASP A 480 5.85 27.98 -12.61
CA ASP A 480 4.81 27.31 -13.41
C ASP A 480 3.93 26.35 -12.59
N ASN A 481 3.71 26.64 -11.30
CA ASN A 481 2.98 25.79 -10.34
C ASN A 481 3.59 24.39 -10.15
N ARG A 482 4.81 24.17 -10.61
CA ARG A 482 5.52 22.89 -10.47
C ARG A 482 6.18 22.81 -9.10
N ARG A 483 6.16 21.63 -8.48
CA ARG A 483 6.87 21.38 -7.21
C ARG A 483 8.29 20.93 -7.46
N VAL A 484 9.26 21.84 -7.33
CA VAL A 484 10.68 21.50 -7.33
C VAL A 484 11.25 21.67 -5.94
N PHE A 485 11.92 20.64 -5.42
CA PHE A 485 12.75 20.74 -4.22
C PHE A 485 14.20 20.50 -4.60
N TYR A 486 15.10 21.34 -4.11
CA TYR A 486 16.53 21.13 -4.29
C TYR A 486 17.25 21.26 -2.96
N THR A 487 18.26 20.40 -2.77
CA THR A 487 19.26 20.57 -1.72
C THR A 487 20.65 20.47 -2.34
N SER A 488 21.50 21.44 -2.01
CA SER A 488 22.91 21.35 -2.36
C SER A 488 23.64 20.33 -1.50
N LEU A 489 23.01 19.70 -0.50
CA LEU A 489 23.61 18.63 0.30
C LEU A 489 23.49 17.28 -0.43
N GLY A 490 24.15 16.23 0.08
CA GLY A 490 24.02 14.86 -0.44
C GLY A 490 25.33 14.14 -0.72
N SER A 491 26.40 14.41 0.03
CA SER A 491 27.58 13.53 0.04
C SER A 491 27.26 12.20 0.76
N PRO A 492 28.08 11.15 0.64
CA PRO A 492 27.89 9.91 1.38
C PRO A 492 27.69 10.11 2.89
N GLU A 493 28.40 11.06 3.49
CA GLU A 493 28.31 11.37 4.90
C GLU A 493 27.01 12.09 5.27
N ASP A 494 26.43 12.88 4.36
CA ASP A 494 25.11 13.47 4.58
C ASP A 494 24.03 12.37 4.66
N PHE A 495 24.15 11.30 3.86
CA PHE A 495 23.24 10.15 4.01
C PHE A 495 23.39 9.42 5.35
N ALA A 496 24.50 9.61 6.08
CA ALA A 496 24.64 9.13 7.46
C ALA A 496 24.00 10.08 8.49
N GLU A 497 23.76 11.35 8.15
CA GLU A 497 23.11 12.36 9.00
C GLU A 497 21.56 12.23 9.01
N PRO A 498 20.92 11.97 10.16
CA PRO A 498 19.47 11.87 10.26
C PRO A 498 18.69 13.07 9.73
N ASN A 499 19.17 14.29 9.99
CA ASN A 499 18.48 15.52 9.54
C ASN A 499 18.43 15.63 8.02
N PHE A 500 19.50 15.22 7.32
CA PHE A 500 19.52 15.20 5.86
C PHE A 500 18.57 14.16 5.30
N ARG A 501 18.55 12.93 5.85
CA ARG A 501 17.62 11.88 5.41
C ARG A 501 16.16 12.33 5.59
N GLN A 502 15.84 12.93 6.74
CA GLN A 502 14.50 13.46 7.01
C GLN A 502 14.13 14.59 6.05
N LEU A 503 15.04 15.53 5.80
CA LEU A 503 14.87 16.62 4.86
C LEU A 503 14.59 16.10 3.44
N LEU A 504 15.39 15.14 2.97
CA LEU A 504 15.23 14.54 1.64
C LEU A 504 13.90 13.80 1.52
N LEU A 505 13.54 12.99 2.52
CA LEU A 505 12.26 12.30 2.56
C LEU A 505 11.09 13.30 2.49
N ASN A 506 11.09 14.32 3.35
CA ASN A 506 10.01 15.30 3.37
C ASN A 506 9.94 16.10 2.06
N GLY A 507 11.10 16.45 1.48
CA GLY A 507 11.19 17.12 0.18
C GLY A 507 10.57 16.28 -0.95
N MET A 508 10.81 14.97 -0.95
CA MET A 508 10.22 14.05 -1.91
C MET A 508 8.71 13.88 -1.72
N LEU A 509 8.26 13.71 -0.48
CA LEU A 509 6.82 13.60 -0.15
C LEU A 509 6.07 14.88 -0.52
N TRP A 510 6.62 16.04 -0.17
CA TRP A 510 6.08 17.34 -0.56
C TRP A 510 6.00 17.47 -2.08
N ALA A 511 7.06 17.10 -2.81
CA ALA A 511 7.08 17.19 -4.27
C ALA A 511 5.99 16.31 -4.91
N LEU A 512 5.75 15.12 -4.35
CA LEU A 512 4.71 14.18 -4.78
C LEU A 512 3.29 14.58 -4.37
N ASP A 513 3.09 15.64 -3.58
CA ASP A 513 1.82 15.94 -2.91
C ASP A 513 1.34 14.84 -1.96
N ASP A 514 2.28 14.10 -1.39
CA ASP A 514 1.98 13.09 -0.38
C ASP A 514 2.10 13.66 1.02
N VAL A 515 1.55 12.91 1.97
CA VAL A 515 1.54 13.29 3.38
C VAL A 515 2.97 13.35 3.91
N VAL A 516 3.41 14.55 4.25
CA VAL A 516 4.63 14.75 5.00
C VAL A 516 4.32 14.53 6.49
N PRO A 517 5.06 13.65 7.20
CA PRO A 517 4.84 13.43 8.63
C PRO A 517 4.84 14.76 9.41
N PRO A 518 3.88 14.99 10.33
CA PRO A 518 3.83 16.19 11.14
C PRO A 518 5.01 16.24 12.12
N PRO A 519 5.32 17.40 12.71
CA PRO A 519 6.29 17.50 13.79
C PRO A 519 5.88 16.59 14.96
N VAL A 520 6.79 15.73 15.42
CA VAL A 520 6.51 14.78 16.49
C VAL A 520 6.60 15.47 17.84
N ALA A 521 5.50 15.46 18.59
CA ALA A 521 5.52 15.76 20.01
C ALA A 521 6.11 14.56 20.77
N SER A 522 7.44 14.41 20.79
CA SER A 522 8.22 13.53 21.67
C SER A 522 7.53 12.24 22.16
N ARG A 523 6.98 11.42 21.26
CA ARG A 523 6.57 10.02 21.53
C ARG A 523 6.87 9.16 20.31
N GLU A 524 8.02 8.51 20.40
CA GLU A 524 8.50 7.32 19.67
C GLU A 524 7.95 7.08 18.25
N ILE A 525 8.66 7.63 17.25
CA ILE A 525 8.65 7.02 15.91
C ILE A 525 9.58 5.81 15.97
N THR A 526 9.05 4.65 16.31
CA THR A 526 9.64 3.41 15.82
C THR A 526 8.95 3.14 14.49
N PRO A 527 9.65 3.23 13.34
CA PRO A 527 9.06 2.73 12.10
C PRO A 527 8.63 1.27 12.34
N PRO A 528 7.48 0.82 11.79
CA PRO A 528 7.21 -0.62 11.77
C PRO A 528 8.46 -1.30 11.17
N PRO A 529 8.90 -2.46 11.71
CA PRO A 529 10.13 -3.09 11.24
C PRO A 529 10.10 -3.20 9.72
N VAL A 530 10.91 -2.38 9.07
CA VAL A 530 11.05 -2.35 7.62
C VAL A 530 11.65 -3.70 7.25
N ALA A 531 10.98 -4.44 6.36
CA ALA A 531 11.58 -5.59 5.72
C ALA A 531 12.87 -5.13 5.03
N ARG A 532 14.02 -5.51 5.59
CA ARG A 532 15.36 -5.13 5.11
C ARG A 532 15.84 -6.07 4.03
#